data_AF-A0A7Y4Z2Q0-F1
#
_entry.id   AF-A0A7Y4Z2Q0-F1
#
_cell.length_a   1.000
_cell.length_b   1.000
_cell.length_c   1.000
_cell.angle_alpha   90.00
_cell.angle_beta   90.00
_cell.angle_gamma   90.00
#
_symmetry.space_group_name_H-M   'P 1'
#
loop_
_entity.id
_entity.type
_entity.pdbx_description
1 polymer ?
#
loop_
_entity_poly.entity_id
_entity_poly.type
_entity_poly.pdbx_seq_one_letter_code
_entity_poly.pdbx_strand_id
1 'polypeptide(L)'
;MKRLIIIKAMALLSVLLLIGSCSKDIQENNDQVSNNQQKIESSSYKFTPADPKGQLKTSGAIMGLLEINQVPWFSGGDADIYSRPGRYTKFYVEASNIRIVNDGFGVMLHIVYRVNEPVPNYTCLKSEFDFIIPVTQRVLAISPVSSLYFNGNIYDQYWGWTYFTTTTVAPELWVKVDGRGNDNTGNAQLEMTIYIPVTFE
;
A
#
# COMPACT_ATOMS: atom_id res chain seq x y z
N MET A 1 -26.99 25.93 1.06
CA MET A 1 -26.09 25.01 0.35
C MET A 1 -24.65 25.54 0.19
N LYS A 2 -24.03 26.15 1.21
CA LYS A 2 -22.63 26.65 1.13
C LYS A 2 -21.67 26.03 2.16
N ARG A 3 -22.16 25.20 3.08
CA ARG A 3 -21.35 24.59 4.16
C ARG A 3 -20.78 23.20 3.83
N LEU A 4 -21.25 22.54 2.75
CA LEU A 4 -20.81 21.19 2.39
C LEU A 4 -19.53 21.15 1.54
N ILE A 5 -19.11 22.27 0.96
CA ILE A 5 -17.92 22.36 0.09
C ILE A 5 -16.63 22.48 0.91
N ILE A 6 -16.71 23.06 2.12
CA ILE A 6 -15.54 23.33 2.97
C ILE A 6 -14.96 22.04 3.58
N ILE A 7 -15.80 21.04 3.85
CA ILE A 7 -15.35 19.78 4.48
C ILE A 7 -14.55 18.91 3.48
N LYS A 8 -14.92 18.91 2.18
CA LYS A 8 -14.16 18.17 1.16
C LYS A 8 -12.79 18.79 0.87
N ALA A 9 -12.66 20.12 0.97
CA ALA A 9 -11.38 20.79 0.77
C ALA A 9 -10.37 20.51 1.90
N MET A 10 -10.85 20.33 3.14
CA MET A 10 -9.97 20.05 4.28
C MET A 10 -9.42 18.61 4.28
N ALA A 11 -10.17 17.62 3.79
CA ALA A 11 -9.66 16.25 3.65
C ALA A 11 -8.58 16.12 2.56
N LEU A 12 -8.63 16.96 1.52
CA LEU A 12 -7.62 16.97 0.46
C LEU A 12 -6.33 17.71 0.88
N LEU A 13 -6.44 18.75 1.71
CA LEU A 13 -5.32 19.58 2.12
C LEU A 13 -4.40 18.89 3.15
N SER A 14 -4.95 18.02 4.01
CA SER A 14 -4.15 17.20 4.93
C SER A 14 -3.36 16.09 4.21
N VAL A 15 -3.85 15.61 3.06
CA VAL A 15 -3.08 14.67 2.21
C VAL A 15 -1.89 15.39 1.55
N LEU A 16 -2.06 16.64 1.10
CA LEU A 16 -0.99 17.42 0.45
C LEU A 16 0.15 17.85 1.39
N LEU A 17 -0.13 18.11 2.67
CA LEU A 17 0.90 18.51 3.65
C LEU A 17 1.74 17.33 4.19
N LEU A 18 1.28 16.09 4.05
CA LEU A 18 2.00 14.89 4.50
C LEU A 18 2.92 14.27 3.43
N ILE A 19 2.82 14.72 2.17
CA ILE A 19 3.70 14.29 1.07
C ILE A 19 5.05 15.05 1.08
N GLY A 20 5.15 16.13 1.85
CA GLY A 20 6.29 17.06 1.81
C GLY A 20 7.62 16.52 2.34
N SER A 21 7.67 15.38 3.02
CA SER A 21 8.92 14.84 3.59
C SER A 21 9.76 14.00 2.63
N CYS A 22 9.24 13.64 1.45
CA CYS A 22 9.99 12.91 0.42
C CYS A 22 10.32 13.78 -0.81
N SER A 23 10.08 15.10 -0.72
CA SER A 23 10.05 16.02 -1.87
C SER A 23 11.25 16.97 -1.99
N LYS A 24 12.33 16.79 -1.21
CA LYS A 24 13.42 17.78 -1.19
C LYS A 24 14.60 17.57 -2.14
N ASP A 25 14.77 16.41 -2.78
CA ASP A 25 15.89 16.18 -3.69
C ASP A 25 15.46 15.57 -5.05
N ILE A 26 14.42 16.13 -5.66
CA ILE A 26 14.00 15.77 -7.03
C ILE A 26 14.81 16.61 -8.03
N GLN A 27 16.12 16.36 -8.15
CA GLN A 27 16.82 16.84 -9.35
C GLN A 27 18.01 15.99 -9.83
N GLU A 28 18.48 14.97 -9.11
CA GLU A 28 19.66 14.19 -9.55
C GLU A 28 19.46 12.68 -9.78
N ASN A 29 18.29 12.09 -9.52
CA ASN A 29 18.13 10.61 -9.55
C ASN A 29 17.10 10.02 -10.53
N ASN A 30 16.59 10.80 -11.50
CA ASN A 30 15.58 10.32 -12.44
C ASN A 30 16.04 9.13 -13.31
N ASP A 31 17.35 8.91 -13.47
CA ASP A 31 17.89 7.82 -14.30
C ASP A 31 17.98 6.47 -13.58
N GLN A 32 17.87 6.43 -12.23
CA GLN A 32 17.91 5.15 -11.49
C GLN A 32 16.52 4.54 -11.23
N VAL A 33 15.45 5.33 -11.28
CA VAL A 33 14.08 4.84 -10.98
C VAL A 33 13.54 3.92 -12.09
N SER A 34 14.02 4.03 -13.33
CA SER A 34 13.51 3.20 -14.43
C SER A 34 14.03 1.76 -14.46
N ASN A 35 15.11 1.44 -13.73
CA ASN A 35 15.77 0.12 -13.80
C ASN A 35 15.39 -0.85 -12.68
N ASN A 36 14.57 -0.42 -11.70
CA ASN A 36 14.19 -1.23 -10.54
C ASN A 36 12.76 -1.81 -10.59
N GLN A 37 12.19 -1.99 -11.79
CA GLN A 37 11.08 -2.93 -11.99
C GLN A 37 11.57 -4.38 -11.84
N GLN A 38 12.09 -4.70 -10.65
CA GLN A 38 12.40 -6.07 -10.26
C GLN A 38 11.09 -6.86 -10.27
N LYS A 39 11.09 -7.87 -11.13
CA LYS A 39 10.13 -8.97 -11.24
C LYS A 39 9.67 -9.44 -9.85
N ILE A 40 8.55 -8.91 -9.39
CA ILE A 40 7.83 -9.44 -8.22
C ILE A 40 7.25 -10.78 -8.70
N GLU A 41 7.90 -11.87 -8.32
CA GLU A 41 7.44 -13.22 -8.64
C GLU A 41 6.12 -13.49 -7.89
N SER A 42 5.20 -14.08 -8.64
CA SER A 42 3.81 -14.41 -8.32
C SER A 42 3.59 -14.85 -6.87
N SER A 43 2.86 -14.03 -6.10
CA SER A 43 2.26 -14.44 -4.84
C SER A 43 1.27 -15.59 -5.08
N SER A 44 1.33 -16.62 -4.24
CA SER A 44 0.42 -17.77 -4.31
C SER A 44 -0.93 -17.42 -3.71
N TYR A 45 -1.96 -17.30 -4.56
CA TYR A 45 -3.33 -16.99 -4.15
C TYR A 45 -4.03 -18.24 -3.57
N LYS A 46 -4.56 -18.15 -2.35
CA LYS A 46 -5.54 -19.13 -1.83
C LYS A 46 -6.94 -18.50 -1.85
N PHE A 47 -7.77 -18.95 -2.79
CA PHE A 47 -9.19 -18.60 -2.82
C PHE A 47 -9.97 -19.49 -1.86
N THR A 48 -10.77 -18.90 -0.98
CA THR A 48 -11.81 -19.64 -0.23
C THR A 48 -13.16 -19.17 -0.75
N PRO A 49 -13.94 -20.01 -1.48
CA PRO A 49 -15.27 -19.63 -1.92
C PRO A 49 -16.17 -19.39 -0.70
N ALA A 50 -16.68 -18.18 -0.57
CA ALA A 50 -17.70 -17.85 0.41
C ALA A 50 -19.07 -18.31 -0.13
N ASP A 51 -19.40 -19.60 0.04
CA ASP A 51 -20.75 -20.18 0.31
C ASP A 51 -20.91 -21.61 -0.27
N PRO A 52 -20.98 -22.67 0.56
CA PRO A 52 -21.20 -24.04 0.11
C PRO A 52 -22.65 -24.37 -0.29
N LYS A 53 -23.60 -23.42 -0.27
CA LYS A 53 -25.04 -23.68 -0.48
C LYS A 53 -25.64 -23.29 -1.84
N GLY A 54 -24.84 -22.89 -2.83
CA GLY A 54 -25.30 -22.75 -4.22
C GLY A 54 -26.37 -21.68 -4.48
N GLN A 55 -26.58 -20.73 -3.55
CA GLN A 55 -27.34 -19.51 -3.84
C GLN A 55 -26.38 -18.53 -4.52
N LEU A 56 -26.74 -18.07 -5.73
CA LEU A 56 -26.03 -17.01 -6.44
C LEU A 56 -26.09 -15.73 -5.60
N LYS A 57 -25.08 -15.54 -4.74
CA LYS A 57 -24.84 -14.27 -4.08
C LYS A 57 -24.30 -13.33 -5.14
N THR A 58 -25.18 -12.49 -5.68
CA THR A 58 -24.81 -11.42 -6.59
C THR A 58 -23.91 -10.37 -5.94
N SER A 59 -23.77 -10.37 -4.61
CA SER A 59 -22.84 -9.52 -3.86
C SER A 59 -21.87 -10.36 -3.02
N GLY A 60 -20.60 -9.97 -3.05
CA GLY A 60 -19.54 -10.63 -2.29
C GLY A 60 -18.34 -9.71 -2.07
N ALA A 61 -17.24 -10.28 -1.64
CA ALA A 61 -15.96 -9.59 -1.57
C ALA A 61 -14.88 -10.46 -2.21
N ILE A 62 -13.96 -9.82 -2.92
CA ILE A 62 -12.74 -10.46 -3.39
C ILE A 62 -11.63 -10.17 -2.38
N MET A 63 -10.74 -11.13 -2.21
CA MET A 63 -9.62 -11.04 -1.28
C MET A 63 -8.31 -11.18 -2.07
N GLY A 64 -7.40 -10.23 -1.89
CA GLY A 64 -6.04 -10.28 -2.43
C GLY A 64 -5.03 -10.24 -1.30
N LEU A 65 -4.04 -11.13 -1.34
CA LEU A 65 -2.87 -11.07 -0.48
C LEU A 65 -1.74 -10.37 -1.25
N LEU A 66 -1.30 -9.23 -0.72
CA LEU A 66 -0.17 -8.48 -1.24
C LEU A 66 1.03 -8.64 -0.31
N GLU A 67 2.16 -9.02 -0.89
CA GLU A 67 3.46 -9.09 -0.20
C GLU A 67 4.48 -8.22 -0.92
N ILE A 68 5.16 -7.35 -0.16
CA ILE A 68 6.32 -6.58 -0.62
C ILE A 68 7.48 -6.94 0.30
N ASN A 69 8.40 -7.75 -0.22
CA ASN A 69 9.50 -8.28 0.58
C ASN A 69 10.69 -7.33 0.72
N GLN A 70 10.79 -6.32 -0.13
CA GLN A 70 11.80 -5.25 -0.07
C GLN A 70 11.22 -3.97 -0.68
N VAL A 71 11.59 -2.81 -0.12
CA VAL A 71 11.13 -1.50 -0.59
C VAL A 71 12.35 -0.68 -1.00
N PRO A 72 12.54 -0.44 -2.31
CA PRO A 72 13.68 0.31 -2.79
C PRO A 72 13.88 1.65 -2.11
N TRP A 73 15.16 2.00 -1.91
CA TRP A 73 15.54 3.33 -1.50
C TRP A 73 15.14 4.35 -2.58
N PHE A 74 14.51 5.44 -2.16
CA PHE A 74 14.03 6.49 -3.05
C PHE A 74 14.77 7.81 -2.82
N SER A 75 14.98 8.21 -1.57
CA SER A 75 15.74 9.44 -1.22
C SER A 75 16.17 9.48 0.25
N GLY A 76 17.01 10.46 0.63
CA GLY A 76 17.47 10.69 2.01
C GLY A 76 18.94 10.33 2.25
N GLY A 77 19.35 10.21 3.51
CA GLY A 77 20.75 10.00 3.89
C GLY A 77 21.27 8.58 3.62
N ASP A 78 20.63 7.58 4.23
CA ASP A 78 20.92 6.16 4.02
C ASP A 78 19.62 5.35 3.90
N ALA A 79 19.69 4.14 3.33
CA ALA A 79 18.55 3.24 3.20
C ALA A 79 18.21 2.50 4.51
N ASP A 80 19.01 2.71 5.57
CA ASP A 80 18.89 2.07 6.88
C ASP A 80 17.91 2.84 7.76
N ILE A 81 16.61 2.68 7.48
CA ILE A 81 15.59 3.18 8.39
C ILE A 81 15.68 2.43 9.71
N TYR A 82 15.46 3.15 10.80
CA TYR A 82 15.25 2.58 12.13
C TYR A 82 16.48 1.89 12.76
N SER A 83 17.68 2.27 12.32
CA SER A 83 18.95 1.74 12.81
C SER A 83 19.46 2.39 14.11
N ARG A 84 18.92 3.55 14.53
CA ARG A 84 19.41 4.31 15.72
C ARG A 84 18.30 4.65 16.73
N PRO A 85 18.62 4.72 18.04
CA PRO A 85 17.66 5.11 19.08
C PRO A 85 17.11 6.53 18.87
N GLY A 86 15.86 6.76 19.29
CA GLY A 86 15.20 8.07 19.21
C GLY A 86 14.67 8.45 17.82
N ARG A 87 14.82 7.56 16.83
CA ARG A 87 14.18 7.68 15.51
C ARG A 87 12.79 7.04 15.55
N TYR A 88 11.89 7.56 14.73
CA TYR A 88 10.59 6.94 14.50
C TYR A 88 10.35 6.83 13.01
N THR A 89 9.62 5.81 12.59
CA THR A 89 9.37 5.53 11.18
C THR A 89 7.90 5.69 10.88
N LYS A 90 7.58 6.44 9.82
CA LYS A 90 6.23 6.59 9.30
C LYS A 90 5.99 5.63 8.14
N PHE A 91 4.83 5.01 8.10
CA PHE A 91 4.41 4.12 7.03
C PHE A 91 3.19 4.72 6.36
N TYR A 92 3.18 4.63 5.05
CA TYR A 92 2.09 5.10 4.22
C TYR A 92 1.74 4.02 3.20
N VAL A 93 0.48 3.57 3.21
CA VAL A 93 -0.04 2.65 2.20
C VAL A 93 -1.25 3.29 1.55
N GLU A 94 -1.24 3.34 0.23
CA GLU A 94 -2.36 3.74 -0.60
C GLU A 94 -2.75 2.58 -1.52
N ALA A 95 -4.05 2.30 -1.62
CA ALA A 95 -4.59 1.53 -2.72
C ALA A 95 -5.65 2.37 -3.43
N SER A 96 -5.38 2.79 -4.64
CA SER A 96 -6.24 3.69 -5.42
C SER A 96 -6.48 3.14 -6.83
N ASN A 97 -7.23 3.87 -7.65
CA ASN A 97 -7.54 3.50 -9.04
C ASN A 97 -8.11 2.07 -9.20
N ILE A 98 -9.00 1.69 -8.27
CA ILE A 98 -9.62 0.36 -8.20
C ILE A 98 -10.56 0.20 -9.40
N ARG A 99 -10.28 -0.76 -10.28
CA ARG A 99 -11.07 -0.98 -11.49
C ARG A 99 -11.13 -2.43 -11.93
N ILE A 100 -12.20 -2.77 -12.62
CA ILE A 100 -12.39 -4.08 -13.25
C ILE A 100 -11.49 -4.16 -14.49
N VAL A 101 -10.80 -5.28 -14.67
CA VAL A 101 -9.91 -5.58 -15.80
C VAL A 101 -10.19 -6.98 -16.35
N ASN A 102 -9.54 -7.36 -17.46
CA ASN A 102 -9.65 -8.69 -18.08
C ASN A 102 -11.10 -9.15 -18.28
N ASP A 103 -11.92 -8.29 -18.89
CA ASP A 103 -13.35 -8.52 -19.17
C ASP A 103 -14.22 -8.88 -17.95
N GLY A 104 -13.77 -8.54 -16.73
CA GLY A 104 -14.46 -8.88 -15.49
C GLY A 104 -13.76 -9.95 -14.64
N PHE A 105 -12.69 -10.57 -15.15
CA PHE A 105 -11.95 -11.64 -14.48
C PHE A 105 -10.73 -11.17 -13.67
N GLY A 106 -10.62 -9.86 -13.44
CA GLY A 106 -9.68 -9.31 -12.48
C GLY A 106 -10.13 -7.96 -11.94
N VAL A 107 -9.63 -7.63 -10.76
CA VAL A 107 -9.71 -6.27 -10.22
C VAL A 107 -8.28 -5.77 -10.01
N MET A 108 -7.99 -4.61 -10.57
CA MET A 108 -6.68 -3.98 -10.47
C MET A 108 -6.73 -2.78 -9.54
N LEU A 109 -5.68 -2.61 -8.75
CA LEU A 109 -5.46 -1.50 -7.85
C LEU A 109 -4.08 -0.92 -8.12
N HIS A 110 -3.95 0.39 -8.02
CA HIS A 110 -2.66 1.05 -7.94
C HIS A 110 -2.21 1.11 -6.49
N ILE A 111 -1.06 0.54 -6.17
CA ILE A 111 -0.52 0.48 -4.81
C ILE A 111 0.66 1.44 -4.69
N VAL A 112 0.64 2.26 -3.63
CA VAL A 112 1.79 3.06 -3.21
C VAL A 112 2.12 2.70 -1.78
N TYR A 113 3.30 2.13 -1.55
CA TYR A 113 3.84 1.91 -0.21
C TYR A 113 5.06 2.81 0.00
N ARG A 114 5.05 3.60 1.08
CA ARG A 114 6.17 4.45 1.47
C ARG A 114 6.52 4.25 2.92
N VAL A 115 7.82 4.30 3.20
CA VAL A 115 8.34 4.27 4.55
C VAL A 115 9.32 5.41 4.71
N ASN A 116 9.05 6.29 5.67
CA ASN A 116 9.80 7.52 5.86
C ASN A 116 10.38 7.55 7.27
N GLU A 117 11.68 7.74 7.39
CA GLU A 117 12.30 8.21 8.61
C GLU A 117 12.45 9.74 8.52
N PRO A 118 11.77 10.53 9.36
CA PRO A 118 11.98 11.96 9.42
C PRO A 118 13.35 12.28 10.05
N VAL A 119 13.61 13.56 10.33
CA VAL A 119 14.87 14.08 10.91
C VAL A 119 15.57 13.09 11.87
N PRO A 120 16.89 12.89 11.78
CA PRO A 120 17.84 13.62 10.92
C PRO A 120 18.12 12.97 9.55
N ASN A 121 17.67 11.74 9.30
CA ASN A 121 18.10 10.98 8.12
C ASN A 121 17.30 11.30 6.87
N TYR A 122 16.03 11.69 7.04
CA TYR A 122 15.10 11.98 5.93
C TYR A 122 14.97 10.83 4.93
N THR A 123 15.24 9.59 5.35
CA THR A 123 15.15 8.41 4.48
C THR A 123 13.73 8.22 3.99
N CYS A 124 13.58 7.98 2.70
CA CYS A 124 12.34 7.63 2.05
C CYS A 124 12.57 6.33 1.26
N LEU A 125 11.84 5.29 1.63
CA LEU A 125 11.72 4.05 0.87
C LEU A 125 10.36 4.08 0.17
N LYS A 126 10.31 3.68 -1.11
CA LYS A 126 9.08 3.71 -1.89
C LYS A 126 8.96 2.53 -2.85
N SER A 127 7.78 1.92 -2.88
CA SER A 127 7.34 0.98 -3.92
C SER A 127 6.01 1.44 -4.49
N GLU A 128 5.88 1.38 -5.81
CA GLU A 128 4.70 1.85 -6.55
C GLU A 128 4.47 0.94 -7.76
N PHE A 129 3.29 0.31 -7.84
CA PHE A 129 2.96 -0.66 -8.89
C PHE A 129 1.45 -0.93 -8.96
N ASP A 130 1.03 -1.54 -10.07
CA ASP A 130 -0.34 -2.05 -10.22
C ASP A 130 -0.42 -3.50 -9.73
N PHE A 131 -1.40 -3.80 -8.89
CA PHE A 131 -1.67 -5.12 -8.33
C PHE A 131 -3.00 -5.64 -8.86
N ILE A 132 -3.01 -6.87 -9.40
CA ILE A 132 -4.20 -7.52 -9.94
C ILE A 132 -4.61 -8.67 -9.05
N ILE A 133 -5.87 -8.64 -8.59
CA ILE A 133 -6.52 -9.75 -7.91
C ILE A 133 -7.28 -10.55 -8.98
N PRO A 134 -6.82 -11.75 -9.36
CA PRO A 134 -7.55 -12.61 -10.29
C PRO A 134 -8.81 -13.15 -9.63
N VAL A 135 -9.89 -13.29 -10.40
CA VAL A 135 -11.16 -13.84 -9.92
C VAL A 135 -11.68 -14.90 -10.88
N THR A 136 -12.40 -15.90 -10.35
CA THR A 136 -12.96 -17.00 -11.15
C THR A 136 -14.38 -16.71 -11.66
N GLN A 137 -15.05 -15.73 -11.06
CA GLN A 137 -16.38 -15.27 -11.47
C GLN A 137 -16.29 -13.85 -12.00
N ARG A 138 -17.08 -13.54 -13.02
CA ARG A 138 -17.04 -12.24 -13.67
C ARG A 138 -17.59 -11.17 -12.73
N VAL A 139 -16.79 -10.13 -12.47
CA VAL A 139 -17.18 -8.96 -11.69
C VAL A 139 -17.92 -7.98 -12.60
N LEU A 140 -19.14 -7.62 -12.21
CA LEU A 140 -19.98 -6.64 -12.91
C LEU A 140 -19.80 -5.23 -12.36
N ALA A 141 -19.59 -5.09 -11.05
CA ALA A 141 -19.43 -3.81 -10.39
C ALA A 141 -18.56 -3.92 -9.14
N ILE A 142 -17.84 -2.85 -8.83
CA ILE A 142 -17.15 -2.66 -7.55
C ILE A 142 -18.02 -1.76 -6.69
N SER A 143 -18.26 -2.13 -5.43
CA SER A 143 -18.98 -1.26 -4.49
C SER A 143 -18.24 0.07 -4.33
N PRO A 144 -18.91 1.18 -3.99
CA PRO A 144 -18.30 2.51 -3.95
C PRO A 144 -17.20 2.60 -2.86
N VAL A 145 -16.00 2.18 -3.24
CA VAL A 145 -14.77 2.28 -2.48
C VAL A 145 -13.82 3.09 -3.34
N SER A 146 -13.56 4.34 -2.96
CA SER A 146 -12.77 5.25 -3.77
C SER A 146 -11.27 5.01 -3.64
N SER A 147 -10.82 4.58 -2.47
CA SER A 147 -9.39 4.43 -2.13
C SER A 147 -9.21 3.89 -0.72
N LEU A 148 -8.16 3.12 -0.50
CA LEU A 148 -7.61 2.82 0.82
C LEU A 148 -6.46 3.80 1.10
N TYR A 149 -6.45 4.38 2.29
CA TYR A 149 -5.35 5.19 2.80
C TYR A 149 -5.03 4.73 4.22
N PHE A 150 -3.79 4.34 4.47
CA PHE A 150 -3.30 3.99 5.79
C PHE A 150 -2.05 4.80 6.13
N ASN A 151 -1.99 5.26 7.37
CA ASN A 151 -0.83 5.94 7.93
C ASN A 151 -0.57 5.42 9.34
N GLY A 152 0.64 4.95 9.58
CA GLY A 152 1.06 4.40 10.87
C GLY A 152 2.46 4.88 11.26
N ASN A 153 2.78 4.76 12.53
CA ASN A 153 4.11 5.06 13.07
C ASN A 153 4.62 3.86 13.87
N ILE A 154 5.93 3.59 13.80
CA ILE A 154 6.62 2.69 14.72
C ILE A 154 7.71 3.50 15.45
N TYR A 155 7.78 3.32 16.77
CA TYR A 155 8.70 3.98 17.70
C TYR A 155 9.63 2.98 18.36
N ASP A 156 10.90 3.36 18.54
CA ASP A 156 11.99 2.57 19.16
C ASP A 156 12.43 1.29 18.42
N GLN A 157 13.71 0.94 18.49
CA GLN A 157 14.31 -0.21 17.78
C GLN A 157 13.48 -1.51 17.92
N TYR A 158 12.65 -1.78 16.93
CA TYR A 158 11.74 -2.91 16.87
C TYR A 158 11.95 -3.64 15.56
N TRP A 159 12.42 -4.89 15.65
CA TRP A 159 12.84 -5.70 14.50
C TRP A 159 11.84 -6.83 14.25
N GLY A 160 10.57 -6.46 14.11
CA GLY A 160 9.48 -7.43 14.01
C GLY A 160 8.31 -6.93 13.17
N TRP A 161 7.34 -7.81 12.98
CA TRP A 161 6.09 -7.50 12.32
C TRP A 161 5.18 -6.72 13.28
N THR A 162 4.72 -5.56 12.82
CA THR A 162 3.71 -4.76 13.52
C THR A 162 2.38 -4.88 12.79
N TYR A 163 1.34 -5.28 13.53
CA TYR A 163 -0.01 -5.39 13.03
C TYR A 163 -0.76 -4.07 13.17
N PHE A 164 -1.47 -3.70 12.11
CA PHE A 164 -2.39 -2.57 12.09
C PHE A 164 -3.77 -3.03 11.62
N THR A 165 -4.79 -2.58 12.33
CA THR A 165 -6.18 -2.67 11.86
C THR A 165 -6.47 -1.43 11.02
N THR A 166 -7.05 -1.62 9.84
CA THR A 166 -7.41 -0.49 8.97
C THR A 166 -8.91 -0.49 8.66
N THR A 167 -9.31 0.29 7.66
CA THR A 167 -10.70 0.35 7.19
C THR A 167 -11.22 -1.02 6.73
N THR A 168 -12.53 -1.12 6.52
CA THR A 168 -13.23 -2.32 6.05
C THR A 168 -12.68 -2.95 4.77
N VAL A 169 -11.90 -2.20 3.97
CA VAL A 169 -11.36 -2.62 2.67
C VAL A 169 -9.96 -3.24 2.80
N ALA A 170 -9.29 -3.07 3.94
CA ALA A 170 -8.04 -3.77 4.27
C ALA A 170 -7.98 -4.01 5.78
N PRO A 171 -8.72 -4.98 6.31
CA PRO A 171 -8.85 -5.19 7.74
C PRO A 171 -7.50 -5.59 8.38
N GLU A 172 -6.57 -6.13 7.61
CA GLU A 172 -5.31 -6.67 8.10
C GLU A 172 -4.12 -6.10 7.32
N LEU A 173 -3.24 -5.41 8.03
CA LEU A 173 -2.01 -4.86 7.52
C LEU A 173 -0.86 -5.20 8.47
N TRP A 174 0.16 -5.84 7.95
CA TRP A 174 1.40 -6.13 8.64
C TRP A 174 2.53 -5.37 7.97
N VAL A 175 3.32 -4.66 8.75
CA VAL A 175 4.55 -4.02 8.25
C VAL A 175 5.72 -4.50 9.08
N LYS A 176 6.87 -4.66 8.44
CA LYS A 176 8.11 -4.97 9.14
C LYS A 176 9.18 -4.00 8.68
N VAL A 177 9.98 -3.55 9.64
CA VAL A 177 11.25 -2.86 9.40
C VAL A 177 12.35 -3.65 10.07
N ASP A 178 13.36 -4.00 9.30
CA ASP A 178 14.47 -4.83 9.77
C ASP A 178 15.73 -3.98 9.81
N GLY A 179 16.28 -3.58 10.95
CA GLY A 179 17.26 -2.48 11.05
C GLY A 179 18.56 -2.51 10.20
N ARG A 180 18.77 -3.49 9.31
CA ARG A 180 19.86 -3.54 8.32
C ARG A 180 19.29 -3.59 6.90
N GLY A 181 19.36 -2.47 6.19
CA GLY A 181 19.08 -2.38 4.76
C GLY A 181 20.28 -2.79 3.92
N ASN A 182 19.99 -3.08 2.65
CA ASN A 182 20.97 -2.95 1.59
C ASN A 182 20.76 -1.55 0.99
N ASP A 183 21.85 -0.83 0.72
CA ASP A 183 21.84 0.54 0.18
C ASP A 183 20.89 0.71 -1.01
N ASN A 184 20.64 -0.35 -1.79
CA ASN A 184 19.77 -0.31 -2.96
C ASN A 184 18.31 -0.71 -2.72
N THR A 185 18.01 -1.54 -1.71
CA THR A 185 16.68 -2.17 -1.56
C THR A 185 15.97 -1.84 -0.24
N GLY A 186 16.59 -1.02 0.61
CA GLY A 186 16.05 -0.65 1.91
C GLY A 186 15.79 -1.85 2.81
N ASN A 187 15.05 -1.62 3.89
CA ASN A 187 14.75 -2.62 4.91
C ASN A 187 13.30 -2.60 5.41
N ALA A 188 12.38 -2.13 4.57
CA ALA A 188 10.95 -2.24 4.83
C ALA A 188 10.32 -3.41 4.09
N GLN A 189 9.29 -3.99 4.70
CA GLN A 189 8.44 -5.04 4.12
C GLN A 189 6.97 -4.74 4.41
N LEU A 190 6.09 -5.30 3.60
CA LEU A 190 4.63 -5.19 3.71
C LEU A 190 3.99 -6.54 3.48
N GLU A 191 3.01 -6.90 4.30
CA GLU A 191 2.02 -7.93 4.02
C GLU A 191 0.63 -7.33 4.29
N MET A 192 -0.26 -7.39 3.31
CA MET A 192 -1.58 -6.77 3.40
C MET A 192 -2.65 -7.65 2.78
N THR A 193 -3.75 -7.84 3.51
CA THR A 193 -4.96 -8.46 2.98
C THR A 193 -5.95 -7.39 2.54
N ILE A 194 -6.21 -7.33 1.23
CA ILE A 194 -7.13 -6.38 0.60
C ILE A 194 -8.48 -7.08 0.39
N TYR A 195 -9.57 -6.49 0.87
CA TYR A 195 -10.94 -6.93 0.65
C TYR A 195 -11.72 -5.89 -0.16
N ILE A 196 -12.18 -6.26 -1.34
CA ILE A 196 -12.93 -5.35 -2.21
C ILE A 196 -14.35 -5.88 -2.37
N PRO A 197 -15.38 -5.18 -1.87
CA PRO A 197 -16.76 -5.60 -2.06
C PRO A 197 -17.16 -5.42 -3.53
N VAL A 198 -17.71 -6.46 -4.14
CA VAL A 198 -18.04 -6.52 -5.57
C VAL A 198 -19.40 -7.16 -5.82
N THR A 199 -19.94 -6.94 -7.02
CA THR A 199 -21.10 -7.64 -7.57
C THR A 199 -20.64 -8.58 -8.68
N PHE A 200 -21.09 -9.83 -8.65
CA PHE A 200 -20.76 -10.86 -9.65
C PHE A 200 -21.93 -11.08 -10.62
N GLU A 201 -21.61 -11.61 -11.81
CA GLU A 201 -22.59 -12.11 -12.80
C GLU A 201 -23.34 -13.36 -12.31
#